data_AF-A0A940DBV7-F1
#
_entry.id   AF-A0A940DBV7-F1
#
_cell.length_a   1.000
_cell.length_b   1.000
_cell.length_c   1.000
_cell.angle_alpha   90.00
_cell.angle_beta   90.00
_cell.angle_gamma   90.00
#
_symmetry.space_group_name_H-M   'P 1'
#
loop_
_entity.id
_entity.type
_entity.pdbx_description
1 polymer ?
#
loop_
_entity_poly.entity_id
_entity_poly.type
_entity_poly.pdbx_seq_one_letter_code
_entity_poly.pdbx_strand_id
1 'polypeptide(L)'
;MMSFLGIILVAVVLVLFYKNREEDEHLLGLKLIGYYILGIFYFNVNGFVIPLGFIISLFLKPEENKSIKRGASLFGLVMMIVGFIFNM
;
A
#
# COMPACT_ATOMS: atom_id res chain seq x y z
N MET A 1 2.70 10.03 14.26
CA MET A 1 3.67 8.91 14.28
C MET A 1 2.87 7.61 14.27
N MET A 2 3.13 6.65 13.38
CA MET A 2 2.47 5.33 13.47
C MET A 2 2.86 4.67 14.79
N SER A 3 1.88 4.13 15.51
CA SER A 3 2.16 3.37 16.72
C SER A 3 2.92 2.09 16.38
N PHE A 4 3.65 1.55 17.36
CA PHE A 4 4.35 0.26 17.20
C PHE A 4 3.40 -0.86 16.73
N LEU A 5 2.17 -0.88 17.25
CA LEU A 5 1.12 -1.79 16.81
C LEU A 5 0.73 -1.59 15.34
N GLY A 6 0.66 -0.33 14.88
CA GLY A 6 0.37 -0.02 13.47
C GLY A 6 1.46 -0.54 12.53
N ILE A 7 2.74 -0.44 12.94
CA ILE A 7 3.86 -0.98 12.16
C ILE A 7 3.77 -2.51 12.08
N ILE A 8 3.48 -3.18 13.20
CA ILE A 8 3.30 -4.64 13.22
C ILE A 8 2.15 -5.06 12.33
N LEU A 9 1.01 -4.37 12.40
CA LEU A 9 -0.15 -4.65 11.56
C LEU A 9 0.21 -4.59 10.07
N VAL A 10 0.88 -3.51 9.65
CA VAL A 10 1.32 -3.34 8.26
C VAL A 10 2.27 -4.46 7.85
N ALA A 11 3.27 -4.78 8.68
CA ALA A 11 4.21 -5.86 8.40
C ALA A 11 3.51 -7.22 8.25
N VAL A 12 2.57 -7.55 9.14
CA VAL A 12 1.80 -8.80 9.09
C VAL A 12 0.99 -8.89 7.80
N VAL A 13 0.26 -7.84 7.42
CA VAL A 13 -0.54 -7.82 6.19
C VAL A 13 0.34 -7.98 4.94
N LEU A 14 1.50 -7.32 4.89
CA LEU A 14 2.44 -7.47 3.78
C LEU A 14 3.04 -8.90 3.71
N VAL A 15 3.31 -9.53 4.86
CA VAL A 15 3.74 -10.93 4.91
C VAL A 15 2.62 -11.87 4.42
N LEU A 16 1.36 -11.59 4.76
CA LEU A 16 0.22 -12.36 4.24
C LEU A 16 0.12 -12.24 2.72
N PHE A 17 0.31 -11.05 2.16
CA PHE A 17 0.38 -10.88 0.70
C PHE A 17 1.55 -11.65 0.09
N TYR A 18 2.74 -11.59 0.69
CA TYR A 18 3.92 -12.32 0.21
C TYR A 18 3.73 -13.84 0.23
N LYS A 19 3.01 -14.36 1.23
CA LYS A 19 2.68 -15.79 1.33
C LYS A 19 1.66 -16.24 0.28
N ASN A 20 0.78 -15.34 -0.15
CA ASN A 20 -0.22 -15.58 -1.19
C ASN A 20 0.29 -15.26 -2.61
N ARG A 21 1.60 -15.31 -2.83
CA ARG A 21 2.19 -15.11 -4.17
C ARG A 21 1.90 -16.31 -5.06
N GLU A 22 1.57 -16.02 -6.31
CA GLU A 22 1.32 -17.04 -7.34
C GLU A 22 2.63 -17.39 -8.06
N GLU A 23 3.49 -16.39 -8.26
CA GLU A 23 4.78 -16.55 -8.93
C GLU A 23 5.94 -16.20 -7.99
N ASP A 24 7.04 -16.94 -8.10
CA ASP A 24 8.29 -16.61 -7.42
C ASP A 24 9.00 -15.47 -8.15
N GLU A 25 8.63 -14.26 -7.76
CA GLU A 25 9.13 -13.03 -8.36
C GLU A 25 10.32 -12.45 -7.55
N HIS A 26 11.40 -12.10 -8.27
CA HIS A 26 12.55 -11.45 -7.66
C HIS A 26 12.17 -10.11 -6.99
N LEU A 27 12.61 -9.96 -5.74
CA LEU A 27 12.35 -8.79 -4.87
C LEU A 27 10.86 -8.51 -4.62
N LEU A 28 10.00 -9.52 -4.67
CA LEU A 28 8.56 -9.34 -4.43
C LEU A 28 8.26 -8.62 -3.11
N GLY A 29 8.98 -8.94 -2.03
CA GLY A 29 8.79 -8.27 -0.73
C GLY A 29 9.01 -6.75 -0.81
N LEU A 30 10.08 -6.31 -1.48
CA LEU A 30 10.35 -4.89 -1.72
C LEU A 30 9.30 -4.26 -2.63
N LYS A 31 8.84 -4.98 -3.65
CA LYS A 31 7.78 -4.52 -4.55
C LYS A 31 6.47 -4.33 -3.78
N LEU A 32 6.09 -5.24 -2.88
CA LEU A 32 4.89 -5.11 -2.03
C LEU A 32 4.99 -3.89 -1.10
N ILE A 33 6.16 -3.64 -0.50
CA ILE A 33 6.41 -2.42 0.28
C ILE A 33 6.23 -1.19 -0.61
N GLY A 34 6.76 -1.20 -1.84
CA GLY A 34 6.60 -0.11 -2.81
C GLY A 34 5.13 0.17 -3.17
N TYR A 35 4.34 -0.87 -3.45
CA TYR A 35 2.91 -0.72 -3.72
C TYR A 35 2.14 -0.18 -2.51
N TYR A 36 2.48 -0.62 -1.30
CA TYR A 36 1.92 -0.07 -0.06
C TYR A 36 2.26 1.42 0.11
N ILE A 37 3.53 1.80 -0.11
CA ILE A 37 3.99 3.20 -0.07
C ILE A 37 3.22 4.04 -1.09
N LEU A 38 3.03 3.54 -2.31
CA LEU A 38 2.17 4.19 -3.29
C LEU A 38 0.75 4.38 -2.76
N GLY A 39 0.17 3.36 -2.11
CA GLY A 39 -1.16 3.43 -1.53
C GLY A 39 -1.32 4.51 -0.46
N ILE A 40 -0.33 4.69 0.43
CA ILE A 40 -0.38 5.71 1.49
C ILE A 40 -0.05 7.12 1.01
N PHE A 41 0.53 7.26 -0.18
CA PHE A 41 1.04 8.54 -0.68
C PHE A 41 -0.07 9.41 -1.27
N TYR A 42 -0.19 10.64 -0.75
CA TYR A 42 -1.17 11.62 -1.18
C TYR A 42 -0.55 13.00 -1.35
N PHE A 43 -1.22 13.83 -2.14
CA PHE A 43 -1.00 15.27 -2.20
C PHE A 43 -2.11 15.98 -1.42
N ASN A 44 -1.77 17.04 -0.69
CA ASN A 44 -2.74 17.95 -0.11
C ASN A 44 -2.64 19.29 -0.85
N VAL A 45 -3.71 19.68 -1.52
CA VAL A 45 -3.79 20.96 -2.25
C VAL A 45 -4.95 21.74 -1.65
N ASN A 46 -4.66 22.80 -0.90
CA ASN A 46 -5.66 23.65 -0.26
C ASN A 46 -6.69 22.87 0.58
N GLY A 47 -6.24 21.85 1.32
CA GLY A 47 -7.13 21.00 2.12
C GLY A 47 -7.80 19.87 1.35
N PHE A 48 -7.68 19.83 0.02
CA PHE A 48 -8.14 18.71 -0.79
C PHE A 48 -7.06 17.62 -0.86
N VAL A 49 -7.38 16.44 -0.31
CA VAL A 49 -6.49 15.29 -0.28
C VAL A 49 -6.69 14.44 -1.53
N ILE A 50 -5.63 14.27 -2.31
CA ILE A 50 -5.61 13.48 -3.54
C ILE A 50 -4.69 12.27 -3.32
N PRO A 51 -5.20 11.03 -3.33
CA PRO A 51 -4.40 9.82 -3.18
C PRO A 51 -3.62 9.49 -4.47
N LEU A 52 -2.71 10.39 -4.86
CA LEU A 52 -2.03 10.33 -6.15
C LEU A 52 -1.19 9.05 -6.31
N GLY A 53 -0.57 8.56 -5.24
CA GLY A 53 0.22 7.33 -5.31
C GLY A 53 -0.64 6.10 -5.60
N PHE A 54 -1.84 6.01 -5.00
CA PHE A 54 -2.79 4.96 -5.34
C PHE A 54 -3.23 5.07 -6.80
N ILE A 55 -3.55 6.28 -7.28
CA ILE A 55 -3.89 6.52 -8.69
C ILE A 55 -2.76 6.02 -9.61
N ILE A 56 -1.49 6.37 -9.31
CA ILE A 56 -0.32 5.90 -10.07
C ILE A 56 -0.27 4.36 -10.09
N SER A 57 -0.53 3.71 -8.95
CA SER A 57 -0.51 2.24 -8.85
C SER A 57 -1.53 1.55 -9.78
N LEU A 58 -2.67 2.19 -10.07
CA LEU A 58 -3.69 1.64 -10.98
C LEU A 58 -3.21 1.59 -12.44
N PHE A 59 -2.32 2.51 -12.81
CA PHE A 59 -1.70 2.56 -14.14
C PHE A 59 -0.49 1.64 -14.28
N LEU A 60 0.07 1.15 -13.16
CA LEU A 60 1.07 0.10 -13.20
C LEU A 60 0.42 -1.20 -13.70
N LYS A 61 1.04 -1.82 -14.69
CA LYS A 61 0.61 -3.11 -15.28
C LYS A 61 1.60 -4.20 -14.90
N PRO A 62 1.65 -4.64 -13.63
CA PRO A 62 2.53 -5.75 -13.26
C PRO A 62 2.06 -7.01 -13.98
N GLU A 63 3.00 -7.74 -14.55
CA GLU A 63 2.77 -9.03 -15.21
C GLU A 63 2.59 -10.11 -14.14
N GLU A 64 3.54 -10.16 -13.21
CA GLU A 64 3.52 -11.12 -12.10
C GLU A 64 2.78 -10.60 -10.87
N ASN A 65 2.19 -11.48 -10.06
CA ASN A 65 1.66 -11.22 -8.71
C ASN A 65 0.74 -9.98 -8.63
N LYS A 66 0.01 -9.69 -9.72
CA LYS A 66 -0.76 -8.46 -9.89
C LYS A 66 -1.82 -8.28 -8.80
N SER A 67 -2.47 -9.37 -8.39
CA SER A 67 -3.51 -9.36 -7.37
C SER A 67 -2.96 -8.85 -6.03
N ILE A 68 -1.87 -9.44 -5.53
CA ILE A 68 -1.27 -9.06 -4.24
C ILE A 68 -0.60 -7.69 -4.26
N LYS A 69 -0.03 -7.26 -5.40
CA LYS A 69 0.52 -5.89 -5.57
C LYS A 69 -0.58 -4.84 -5.51
N ARG A 70 -1.70 -5.07 -6.22
CA ARG A 70 -2.88 -4.19 -6.14
C ARG A 70 -3.49 -4.21 -4.74
N GLY A 71 -3.54 -5.37 -4.10
CA GLY A 71 -3.97 -5.52 -2.71
C GLY A 71 -3.11 -4.71 -1.74
N ALA A 72 -1.77 -4.74 -1.89
CA ALA A 72 -0.86 -3.94 -1.07
C ALA A 72 -1.08 -2.43 -1.25
N SER A 73 -1.35 -1.96 -2.47
CA SER A 73 -1.66 -0.54 -2.70
C SER A 73 -3.04 -0.15 -2.18
N LEU A 74 -4.06 -1.00 -2.35
CA LEU A 74 -5.38 -0.77 -1.75
C LEU A 74 -5.31 -0.73 -0.22
N PHE A 75 -4.52 -1.63 0.38
CA PHE A 75 -4.27 -1.61 1.82
C PHE A 75 -3.61 -0.30 2.26
N GLY A 76 -2.62 0.20 1.50
CA GLY A 76 -2.03 1.52 1.74
C GLY A 76 -3.07 2.64 1.68
N LEU A 77 -3.97 2.63 0.69
CA LEU A 77 -5.06 3.62 0.60
C LEU A 77 -5.99 3.57 1.81
N VAL A 78 -6.35 2.36 2.28
CA VAL A 78 -7.15 2.19 3.51
C VAL A 78 -6.42 2.78 4.71
N MET A 79 -5.12 2.48 4.87
CA MET A 79 -4.31 3.02 5.96
C MET A 79 -4.20 4.55 5.90
N MET A 80 -4.13 5.13 4.70
CA MET A 80 -4.18 6.57 4.50
C MET A 80 -5.49 7.16 5.03
N ILE A 81 -6.64 6.61 4.61
CA ILE A 81 -7.97 7.08 5.02
C ILE A 81 -8.16 6.94 6.53
N VAL A 82 -7.78 5.80 7.10
CA VAL A 82 -7.77 5.56 8.55
C VAL A 82 -6.91 6.62 9.25
N GLY A 83 -5.71 6.88 8.74
CA GLY A 83 -4.84 7.94 9.25
C GLY A 83 -5.51 9.31 9.24
N PHE A 84 -6.24 9.67 8.19
CA PHE A 84 -6.98 10.93 8.15
C PHE A 84 -8.14 10.98 9.15
N ILE A 85 -8.91 9.90 9.29
CA ILE A 85 -10.06 9.86 10.20
C ILE A 85 -9.62 9.98 11.66
N PHE A 86 -8.55 9.28 12.06
CA PHE A 86 -8.10 9.25 13.46
C PHE A 86 -7.14 10.39 13.83
N ASN A 87 -6.58 11.11 12.86
CA ASN A 87 -5.76 12.30 13.10
C ASN A 87 -6.49 13.62 12.77
N MET A 88 -7.77 13.58 12.37
CA MET A 88 -8.67 14.75 12.35
C MET A 88 -9.16 15.11 13.75
#